data_AF-A0A955SS62-F1
#
_entry.id   AF-A0A955SS62-F1
#
_cell.length_a   1.000
_cell.length_b   1.000
_cell.length_c   1.000
_cell.angle_alpha   90.00
_cell.angle_beta   90.00
_cell.angle_gamma   90.00
#
_symmetry.space_group_name_H-M   'P 1'
#
loop_
_entity.id
_entity.type
_entity.pdbx_description
1 polymer ?
#
loop_
_entity_poly.entity_id
_entity_poly.type
_entity_poly.pdbx_seq_one_letter_code
_entity_poly.pdbx_strand_id
1 'polypeptide(L)'
;ANAFKILEKSGADCILSVMERREFHWEREGDFGVAQWDIDHRPRRQELRPDLIENGAIYISRADLYRKRGNRLGGKIALYEMPLERSIDVDEPFDLWLVESTLRYKKQSGEG
;
A
#
# COMPACT_ATOMS: atom_id res chain seq x y z
N ALA A 1 -15.89 -1.67 4.68
CA ALA A 1 -15.67 -1.13 6.04
C ALA A 1 -14.56 -0.09 5.99
N ASN A 2 -14.53 0.92 6.86
CA ASN A 2 -13.42 1.90 6.89
C ASN A 2 -12.33 1.46 7.88
N ALA A 3 -11.14 2.07 7.80
CA ALA A 3 -9.98 1.72 8.63
C ALA A 3 -10.30 1.73 10.14
N PHE A 4 -11.03 2.73 10.62
CA PHE A 4 -11.40 2.85 12.04
C PHE A 4 -12.22 1.65 12.55
N LYS A 5 -13.25 1.23 11.81
CA LYS A 5 -14.06 0.06 12.19
C LYS A 5 -13.26 -1.24 12.20
N ILE A 6 -12.24 -1.36 11.35
CA ILE A 6 -11.35 -2.52 11.33
C ILE A 6 -10.47 -2.52 12.59
N LEU A 7 -9.92 -1.36 12.95
CA LEU A 7 -9.12 -1.20 14.17
C LEU A 7 -9.93 -1.61 15.41
N GLU A 8 -11.14 -1.08 15.59
CA GLU A 8 -12.02 -1.39 16.73
C GLU A 8 -12.30 -2.90 16.87
N LYS A 9 -12.49 -3.61 15.75
CA LYS A 9 -12.82 -5.04 15.74
C LYS A 9 -11.62 -5.96 15.88
N SER A 10 -10.44 -5.53 15.43
CA SER A 10 -9.24 -6.38 15.35
C SER A 10 -8.49 -6.55 16.68
N GLY A 11 -8.77 -5.66 17.66
CA GLY A 11 -7.98 -5.53 18.87
C GLY A 11 -6.53 -5.13 18.60
N ALA A 12 -6.25 -4.51 17.45
CA ALA A 12 -4.94 -4.00 17.11
C ALA A 12 -4.65 -2.67 17.82
N ASP A 13 -3.35 -2.35 17.97
CA ASP A 13 -2.88 -1.13 18.61
C ASP A 13 -2.77 0.04 17.61
N CYS A 14 -2.56 -0.29 16.32
CA CYS A 14 -2.62 0.65 15.22
C CYS A 14 -3.07 -0.02 13.92
N ILE A 15 -3.43 0.80 12.93
CA ILE A 15 -3.74 0.39 11.55
C ILE A 15 -3.09 1.35 10.56
N LEU A 16 -2.58 0.83 9.46
CA LEU A 16 -2.17 1.62 8.29
C LEU A 16 -2.91 1.16 7.03
N SER A 17 -3.00 2.05 6.04
CA SER A 17 -3.47 1.68 4.72
C SER A 17 -2.36 1.09 3.86
N VAL A 18 -2.72 0.07 3.08
CA VAL A 18 -1.82 -0.60 2.14
C VAL A 18 -2.54 -0.80 0.80
N MET A 19 -1.78 -1.04 -0.26
CA MET A 19 -2.29 -1.50 -1.55
C MET A 19 -1.66 -2.84 -1.92
N GLU A 20 -2.40 -3.67 -2.64
CA GLU A 20 -1.82 -4.87 -3.24
C GLU A 20 -1.05 -4.52 -4.51
N ARG A 21 0.16 -5.08 -4.66
CA ARG A 21 0.91 -5.07 -5.93
C ARG A 21 1.48 -6.44 -6.25
N ARG A 22 1.70 -6.69 -7.54
CA ARG A 22 2.32 -7.92 -8.05
C ARG A 22 3.50 -7.53 -8.93
N GLU A 23 4.67 -7.50 -8.34
CA GLU A 23 5.89 -6.98 -8.94
C GLU A 23 7.00 -8.02 -8.93
N PHE A 24 7.87 -7.96 -9.94
CA PHE A 24 9.07 -8.78 -9.99
C PHE A 24 10.18 -8.00 -9.29
N HIS A 25 10.48 -8.36 -8.05
CA HIS A 25 11.54 -7.73 -7.28
C HIS A 25 12.91 -8.21 -7.75
N TRP A 26 13.80 -7.25 -7.94
CA TRP A 26 15.20 -7.47 -8.26
C TRP A 26 16.05 -6.75 -7.22
N GLU A 27 17.06 -7.43 -6.71
CA GLU A 27 18.11 -6.84 -5.91
C GLU A 27 19.34 -6.58 -6.78
N ARG A 28 20.22 -5.66 -6.34
CA ARG A 28 21.46 -5.36 -7.04
C ARG A 28 22.65 -5.93 -6.27
N GLU A 29 23.48 -6.69 -6.96
CA GLU A 29 24.74 -7.22 -6.45
C GLU A 29 25.88 -6.77 -7.40
N GLY A 30 26.61 -5.72 -7.01
CA GLY A 30 27.57 -5.06 -7.89
C GLY A 30 26.90 -4.48 -9.15
N ASP A 31 27.35 -4.93 -10.32
CA ASP A 31 26.79 -4.56 -11.64
C ASP A 31 25.68 -5.51 -12.11
N PHE A 32 25.33 -6.54 -11.33
CA PHE A 32 24.37 -7.58 -11.69
C PHE A 32 23.06 -7.44 -10.93
N GLY A 33 21.97 -7.92 -11.55
CA GLY A 33 20.65 -8.02 -10.92
C GLY A 33 20.37 -9.45 -10.46
N VAL A 34 19.86 -9.59 -9.24
CA VAL A 34 19.46 -10.87 -8.64
C VAL A 34 17.95 -10.88 -8.46
N ALA A 35 17.27 -11.83 -9.12
CA ALA A 35 15.82 -11.97 -9.04
C ALA A 35 15.42 -12.59 -7.70
N GLN A 36 14.35 -12.07 -7.08
CA GLN A 36 13.71 -12.67 -5.91
C GLN A 36 12.67 -13.75 -6.29
N TRP A 37 12.83 -14.35 -7.48
CA TRP A 37 11.92 -15.33 -8.09
C TRP A 37 12.70 -16.26 -9.02
N ASP A 38 12.13 -17.42 -9.34
CA ASP A 38 12.78 -18.43 -10.20
C ASP A 38 12.87 -17.95 -11.66
N ILE A 39 14.09 -17.61 -12.09
CA ILE A 39 14.37 -17.09 -13.44
C ILE A 39 14.14 -18.11 -14.54
N ASP A 40 14.32 -19.40 -14.26
CA ASP A 40 14.15 -20.48 -15.22
C ASP A 40 12.66 -20.82 -15.42
N HIS A 41 11.82 -20.50 -14.43
CA HIS A 41 10.38 -20.70 -14.46
C HIS A 41 9.62 -19.41 -14.18
N ARG A 42 9.82 -18.40 -15.03
CA ARG A 42 9.17 -17.09 -14.86
C ARG A 42 7.64 -17.20 -14.82
N PRO A 43 6.98 -16.95 -13.67
CA PRO A 43 5.53 -17.01 -13.58
C PRO A 43 4.90 -15.82 -14.31
N ARG A 44 3.61 -15.93 -14.63
CA ARG A 44 2.83 -14.78 -15.12
C ARG A 44 2.56 -13.83 -13.95
N ARG A 45 2.40 -12.52 -14.22
CA ARG A 45 2.24 -11.51 -13.16
C ARG A 45 1.04 -11.79 -12.25
N GLN A 46 -0.07 -12.30 -12.80
CA GLN A 46 -1.26 -12.67 -12.03
C GLN A 46 -1.07 -13.89 -11.12
N GLU A 47 -0.02 -14.69 -11.35
CA GLU A 47 0.33 -15.87 -10.53
C GLU A 47 1.29 -15.49 -9.38
N LEU A 48 1.86 -14.28 -9.41
CA LEU A 48 2.64 -13.77 -8.30
C LEU A 48 1.75 -13.60 -7.08
N ARG A 49 2.30 -13.98 -5.93
CA ARG A 49 1.75 -13.60 -4.64
C ARG A 49 1.74 -12.07 -4.54
N PRO A 50 0.64 -11.44 -4.08
CA PRO A 50 0.63 -10.01 -3.85
C PRO A 50 1.57 -9.61 -2.72
N ASP A 51 2.25 -8.49 -2.92
CA ASP A 51 2.83 -7.71 -1.85
C ASP A 51 1.81 -6.71 -1.32
N LEU A 52 1.89 -6.44 -0.03
CA LEU A 52 1.14 -5.36 0.62
C LEU A 52 2.08 -4.18 0.83
N ILE A 53 1.85 -3.11 0.09
CA ILE A 53 2.69 -1.92 0.08
C ILE A 53 1.98 -0.80 0.82
N GLU A 54 2.64 -0.23 1.83
CA GLU A 54 2.18 0.98 2.52
C GLU A 54 2.00 2.13 1.51
N ASN A 55 0.87 2.86 1.59
CA ASN A 55 0.49 3.86 0.59
C ASN A 55 0.24 5.25 1.17
N GLY A 56 0.78 5.55 2.36
CA GLY A 56 0.76 6.89 2.96
C GLY A 56 -0.60 7.45 3.40
N ALA A 57 -1.72 6.88 2.97
CA ALA A 57 -3.02 7.55 3.03
C ALA A 57 -3.63 7.62 4.44
N ILE A 58 -3.48 6.56 5.24
CA ILE A 58 -4.14 6.43 6.55
C ILE A 58 -3.18 5.79 7.56
N TYR A 59 -3.03 6.45 8.71
CA TYR A 59 -2.44 5.88 9.91
C TYR A 59 -3.35 6.20 11.10
N ILE A 60 -3.74 5.18 11.87
CA ILE A 60 -4.50 5.36 13.10
C ILE A 60 -3.82 4.56 14.19
N SER A 61 -3.43 5.22 15.28
CA SER A 61 -2.67 4.62 16.37
C SER A 61 -3.15 5.15 17.70
N ARG A 62 -3.07 4.32 18.75
CA ARG A 62 -3.37 4.81 20.10
C ARG A 62 -2.39 5.92 20.49
N ALA A 63 -2.93 6.98 21.10
CA ALA A 63 -2.16 8.19 21.39
C ALA A 63 -1.06 7.98 22.44
N ASP A 64 -1.28 7.08 23.41
CA ASP A 64 -0.30 6.68 24.42
C ASP A 64 0.89 5.91 23.79
N LEU A 65 0.61 4.99 22.87
CA LEU A 65 1.61 4.25 22.12
C LEU A 65 2.51 5.21 21.31
N TYR A 66 1.90 6.14 20.57
CA TYR A 66 2.62 7.13 19.78
C TYR A 66 3.54 7.98 20.66
N ARG A 67 3.01 8.53 21.77
CA ARG A 67 3.79 9.36 22.70
C ARG A 67 4.94 8.60 23.35
N LYS A 68 4.74 7.32 23.70
CA LYS A 68 5.77 6.49 24.34
C LYS A 68 6.89 6.10 23.38
N ARG A 69 6.57 5.80 22.11
CA ARG A 69 7.53 5.25 21.15
C ARG A 69 8.13 6.30 20.20
N GLY A 70 7.50 7.46 20.06
CA GLY A 70 7.87 8.43 19.02
C GLY A 70 7.67 7.90 17.60
N ASN A 71 6.86 6.84 17.42
CA ASN A 71 6.62 6.20 16.13
C ASN A 71 5.10 6.05 15.91
N ARG A 72 4.66 6.26 14.67
CA ARG A 72 3.27 6.08 14.22
C ARG A 72 2.84 4.62 14.35
N LEU A 73 3.77 3.67 14.22
CA LEU A 73 3.47 2.24 14.25
C LEU A 73 4.04 1.56 15.50
N GLY A 74 3.31 0.56 16.00
CA GLY A 74 3.79 -0.29 17.08
C GLY A 74 2.74 -1.25 17.63
N GLY A 75 3.20 -2.28 18.34
CA GLY A 75 2.30 -3.30 18.88
C GLY A 75 1.74 -4.18 17.76
N LYS A 76 0.48 -4.61 17.90
CA LYS A 76 -0.26 -5.34 16.86
C LYS A 76 -0.77 -4.35 15.82
N ILE A 77 -0.42 -4.58 14.56
CA ILE A 77 -0.73 -3.69 13.45
C ILE A 77 -1.77 -4.35 12.55
N ALA A 78 -2.92 -3.71 12.37
CA ALA A 78 -3.89 -4.09 11.35
C ALA A 78 -3.56 -3.42 10.01
N LEU A 79 -4.04 -4.00 8.92
CA LEU A 79 -3.89 -3.45 7.56
C LEU A 79 -5.26 -3.09 7.00
N TYR A 80 -5.35 -1.94 6.35
CA TYR A 80 -6.52 -1.52 5.59
C TYR A 80 -6.17 -1.45 4.11
N GLU A 81 -6.58 -2.47 3.36
CA GLU A 81 -6.33 -2.51 1.92
C GLU A 81 -7.18 -1.46 1.18
N MET A 82 -6.51 -0.69 0.35
CA MET A 82 -7.08 0.32 -0.52
C MET A 82 -6.79 -0.04 -1.98
N PRO A 83 -7.74 0.25 -2.88
CA PRO A 83 -7.52 0.00 -4.30
C PRO A 83 -6.45 0.97 -4.83
N LEU A 84 -5.73 0.54 -5.87
CA LEU A 84 -4.55 1.22 -6.41
C LEU A 84 -4.85 2.68 -6.76
N GLU A 85 -6.00 2.95 -7.34
CA GLU A 85 -6.38 4.27 -7.80
C GLU A 85 -6.78 5.24 -6.67
N ARG A 86 -6.86 4.74 -5.42
CA ARG A 86 -6.94 5.55 -4.19
C ARG A 86 -5.63 5.58 -3.40
N SER A 87 -4.57 4.99 -3.94
CA SER A 87 -3.28 4.77 -3.28
C SER A 87 -2.14 5.49 -4.01
N ILE A 88 -2.46 6.56 -4.75
CA ILE A 88 -1.48 7.38 -5.47
C ILE A 88 -0.99 8.47 -4.53
N ASP A 89 0.29 8.41 -4.17
CA ASP A 89 1.00 9.49 -3.49
C ASP A 89 1.32 10.60 -4.49
N VAL A 90 1.16 11.86 -4.08
CA VAL A 90 1.35 13.04 -4.94
C VAL A 90 2.56 13.81 -4.48
N ASP A 91 3.72 13.45 -5.01
CA ASP A 91 5.01 14.07 -4.68
C ASP A 91 5.53 14.94 -5.84
N GLU A 92 5.24 14.52 -7.08
CA GLU A 92 5.69 15.18 -8.31
C GLU A 92 4.50 15.69 -9.15
N PRO A 93 4.72 16.67 -10.07
CA PRO A 93 3.66 17.18 -10.94
C PRO A 93 2.96 16.10 -11.79
N PHE A 94 3.68 15.03 -12.15
CA PHE A 94 3.11 13.91 -12.90
C PHE A 94 2.07 13.13 -12.08
N ASP A 95 2.28 12.99 -10.76
CA ASP A 95 1.35 12.28 -9.88
C ASP A 95 0.03 13.03 -9.78
N LEU A 96 0.09 14.36 -9.70
CA LEU A 96 -1.10 15.20 -9.70
C LEU A 96 -1.91 15.02 -10.99
N TRP A 97 -1.23 15.03 -12.14
CA TRP A 97 -1.87 14.76 -13.43
C TRP A 97 -2.52 13.36 -13.47
N LEU A 98 -1.86 12.36 -12.91
CA LEU A 98 -2.36 10.99 -12.85
C LEU A 98 -3.63 10.88 -11.98
N VAL A 99 -3.64 11.52 -10.81
CA VAL A 99 -4.81 11.60 -9.93
C VAL A 99 -5.98 12.30 -10.63
N GLU A 100 -5.74 13.45 -11.26
CA GLU A 100 -6.78 14.16 -12.01
C GLU A 100 -7.38 13.30 -13.12
N SER A 101 -6.53 12.62 -13.89
CA SER A 101 -6.95 11.75 -14.99
C SER A 101 -7.78 10.58 -14.48
N THR A 102 -7.35 9.98 -13.37
CA THR A 102 -8.07 8.91 -12.67
C THR A 102 -9.46 9.37 -12.20
N LEU A 103 -9.56 10.56 -11.60
CA LEU A 103 -10.84 11.12 -11.15
C LEU A 103 -11.79 11.41 -12.33
N ARG A 104 -11.27 11.89 -13.45
CA ARG A 104 -12.06 12.11 -14.68
C ARG A 104 -12.60 10.79 -15.23
N TYR A 105 -11.76 9.75 -15.28
CA TYR A 105 -12.16 8.42 -15.73
C TYR A 105 -13.31 7.85 -14.88
N LYS A 106 -13.23 7.96 -13.55
CA LYS A 106 -14.29 7.50 -12.65
C LYS A 106 -15.63 8.23 -12.87
N LYS A 107 -15.59 9.56 -13.06
CA LYS A 107 -16.79 10.35 -13.37
C LYS A 107 -17.45 9.92 -14.68
N GLN A 108 -16.66 9.58 -15.70
CA GLN A 108 -17.18 9.14 -17.01
C GLN A 108 -17.73 7.71 -16.96
N SER A 109 -17.16 6.86 -16.11
CA SER A 109 -17.54 5.45 -15.97
C SER A 109 -18.78 5.24 -15.07
N GLY A 110 -19.32 6.30 -14.46
CA GLY A 110 -20.47 6.22 -13.56
C GLY A 110 -20.15 5.63 -12.18
N GLU A 111 -18.87 5.47 -11.85
CA GLU A 111 -18.39 4.89 -10.57
C GLU A 111 -18.21 5.96 -9.47
N GLY A 112 -19.07 6.98 -9.48
CA GLY A 112 -19.03 8.13 -8.56
C GLY A 112 -19.65 7.87 -7.20
#